data_AF-A0A9D9KWH5-F1
#
_entry.id   AF-A0A9D9KWH5-F1
#
_cell.length_a   1.000
_cell.length_b   1.000
_cell.length_c   1.000
_cell.angle_alpha   90.00
_cell.angle_beta   90.00
_cell.angle_gamma   90.00
#
_symmetry.space_group_name_H-M   'P 1'
#
loop_
_entity.id
_entity.type
_entity.pdbx_description
1 polymer ?
#
loop_
_entity_poly.entity_id
_entity_poly.type
_entity_poly.pdbx_seq_one_letter_code
_entity_poly.pdbx_strand_id
1 'polypeptide(L)'
;MTTTNYGIPSESELENLANSLFPDFEPERCAAGIENLVTSGDTSVINYAASKAASYGGGANYASSAENAFSGYGSISEFEQIANEYNGGYGTVSEYEQAADSYGASPATGAARQFGAYDAYTAPSEQPSSGGYSPVVLSQGQAENYVPKQASQKTVSEAPQAKSNESIIVGTKTLAQIRNDFPILSEKINGNDLVWLDNGATTQRPKQVIDRLTYYYEHENSNVHRGAHELAARSTDAYENARQITADFLGAPSKDNIVFVRGTTEAINLVANAYVKPLLQPGDEIILTMLEHHANIVPWQLICEETGAVIKVVPVDKSGQLIISEYEKLFTKRTKFVSATHVSNALGTVTPIEELVAIAHAHGVRILIDGAQSVAHIPVNVTALDTDFFVFSGHKIFAPTGIGAVYGKSDVLEAARPYHGGGNMIKDVTFERTIYNPAPNKFEAGTGSIADAVGLGAALEYLNSIGMAEVNRHEHELLVYAMKEMQKINGLHLIGTATNKASVLSFVLDGVDNEAVGQRLNELGIAVRTGHHCAQPILRHFGLEGTVRPTLALYNSFGDIDRLVQGIRTLA
;
A
#
# COMPACT_ATOMS: atom_id res chain seq x y z
N MET A 1 3.97 -5.11 -39.37
CA MET A 1 4.35 -4.91 -37.95
C MET A 1 3.07 -4.79 -37.15
N THR A 2 2.70 -5.87 -36.49
CA THR A 2 1.55 -5.97 -35.57
C THR A 2 2.14 -6.35 -34.24
N THR A 3 2.31 -5.35 -33.37
CA THR A 3 2.86 -5.49 -32.03
C THR A 3 1.75 -5.88 -31.06
N THR A 4 1.84 -7.08 -30.49
CA THR A 4 1.12 -7.46 -29.26
C THR A 4 2.15 -7.65 -28.15
N ASN A 5 1.89 -6.99 -27.01
CA ASN A 5 2.47 -7.16 -25.68
C ASN A 5 4.02 -7.21 -25.54
N TYR A 6 4.56 -6.11 -25.02
CA TYR A 6 5.83 -5.99 -24.29
C TYR A 6 7.14 -6.45 -24.95
N GLY A 7 7.17 -6.74 -26.26
CA GLY A 7 8.42 -7.08 -26.95
C GLY A 7 9.01 -8.43 -26.53
N ILE A 8 8.19 -9.32 -25.96
CA ILE A 8 8.56 -10.69 -25.65
C ILE A 8 8.29 -11.55 -26.91
N PRO A 9 9.27 -12.26 -27.46
CA PRO A 9 9.04 -13.16 -28.58
C PRO A 9 8.15 -14.32 -28.13
N SER A 10 7.16 -14.67 -28.94
CA SER A 10 6.32 -15.84 -28.74
C SER A 10 7.17 -17.13 -28.68
N GLU A 11 6.62 -18.19 -28.07
CA GLU A 11 7.25 -19.51 -28.00
C GLU A 11 7.69 -20.01 -29.40
N SER A 12 6.88 -19.76 -30.42
CA SER A 12 7.21 -20.05 -31.81
C SER A 12 8.36 -19.21 -32.39
N GLU A 13 8.57 -17.99 -31.90
CA GLU A 13 9.70 -17.13 -32.31
C GLU A 13 11.00 -17.56 -31.62
N LEU A 14 10.92 -17.98 -30.35
CA LEU A 14 12.07 -18.53 -29.62
C LEU A 14 12.52 -19.88 -30.18
N GLU A 15 11.59 -20.77 -30.54
CA GLU A 15 11.91 -22.03 -31.22
C GLU A 15 12.57 -21.79 -32.59
N ASN A 16 12.07 -20.83 -33.38
CA ASN A 16 12.68 -20.49 -34.66
C ASN A 16 14.07 -19.88 -34.51
N LEU A 17 14.29 -19.06 -33.47
CA LEU A 17 15.61 -18.48 -33.18
C LEU A 17 16.61 -19.55 -32.73
N ALA A 18 16.20 -20.47 -31.85
CA ALA A 18 17.01 -21.59 -31.39
C ALA A 18 17.40 -22.53 -32.55
N ASN A 19 16.44 -22.86 -33.42
CA ASN A 19 16.70 -23.68 -34.61
C ASN A 19 17.61 -22.99 -35.63
N SER A 20 17.60 -21.64 -35.70
CA SER A 20 18.47 -20.88 -36.59
C SER A 20 19.92 -20.78 -36.09
N LEU A 21 20.11 -20.77 -34.77
CA LEU A 21 21.42 -20.58 -34.14
C LEU A 21 22.13 -21.91 -33.83
N PHE A 22 21.37 -22.99 -33.59
CA PHE A 22 21.89 -24.31 -33.22
C PHE A 22 21.11 -25.45 -33.93
N PRO A 23 21.26 -25.60 -35.26
CA PRO A 23 20.42 -26.48 -36.08
C PRO A 23 20.55 -27.99 -35.79
N ASP A 24 21.53 -28.41 -34.99
CA ASP A 24 21.83 -29.83 -34.69
C ASP A 24 21.48 -30.23 -33.24
N PHE A 25 20.71 -29.42 -32.51
CA PHE A 25 20.39 -29.67 -31.09
C PHE A 25 19.03 -30.36 -30.90
N GLU A 26 19.02 -31.48 -30.18
CA GLU A 26 17.82 -32.28 -29.87
C GLU A 26 16.78 -31.48 -29.02
N PRO A 27 15.51 -31.35 -29.47
CA PRO A 27 14.53 -30.44 -28.87
C PRO A 27 14.18 -30.72 -27.40
N GLU A 28 14.17 -31.99 -26.98
CA GLU A 28 13.70 -32.40 -25.65
C GLU A 28 14.63 -31.93 -24.51
N ARG A 29 15.88 -31.57 -24.80
CA ARG A 29 16.82 -31.02 -23.80
C ARG A 29 16.73 -29.50 -23.64
N CYS A 30 16.18 -28.77 -24.61
CA CYS A 30 16.01 -27.31 -24.50
C CYS A 30 14.88 -26.94 -23.54
N ALA A 31 13.76 -27.67 -23.56
CA ALA A 31 12.62 -27.39 -22.68
C ALA A 31 13.01 -27.49 -21.20
N ALA A 32 13.76 -28.52 -20.81
CA ALA A 32 14.22 -28.69 -19.42
C ALA A 32 15.28 -27.66 -18.96
N GLY A 33 16.06 -27.11 -19.90
CA GLY A 33 17.04 -26.06 -19.63
C GLY A 33 16.40 -24.68 -19.46
N ILE A 34 15.37 -24.39 -20.26
CA ILE A 34 14.61 -23.13 -20.21
C ILE A 34 13.71 -23.09 -18.98
N GLU A 35 13.08 -24.21 -18.63
CA GLU A 35 12.22 -24.30 -17.44
C GLU A 35 13.02 -24.05 -16.15
N ASN A 36 14.26 -24.56 -16.05
CA ASN A 36 15.16 -24.26 -14.92
C ASN A 36 15.68 -22.81 -14.95
N LEU A 37 15.97 -22.22 -16.12
CA LEU A 37 16.43 -20.84 -16.21
C LEU A 37 15.38 -19.84 -15.70
N VAL A 38 14.10 -20.13 -15.99
CA VAL A 38 12.95 -19.30 -15.59
C VAL A 38 12.57 -19.51 -14.11
N THR A 39 12.78 -20.71 -13.55
CA THR A 39 12.38 -21.01 -12.17
C THR A 39 13.47 -20.87 -11.12
N SER A 40 14.77 -20.99 -11.47
CA SER A 40 15.86 -20.98 -10.49
C SER A 40 16.87 -19.84 -10.65
N GLY A 41 16.83 -19.07 -11.75
CA GLY A 41 17.77 -17.98 -12.01
C GLY A 41 19.23 -18.44 -12.18
N ASP A 42 19.47 -19.73 -12.43
CA ASP A 42 20.84 -20.26 -12.54
C ASP A 42 21.43 -19.98 -13.92
N THR A 43 22.35 -19.01 -13.99
CA THR A 43 23.07 -18.60 -15.21
C THR A 43 24.22 -19.53 -15.58
N SER A 44 24.43 -20.63 -14.83
CA SER A 44 25.47 -21.62 -15.10
C SER A 44 25.39 -22.21 -16.51
N VAL A 45 24.19 -22.30 -17.11
CA VAL A 45 23.98 -22.76 -18.49
C VAL A 45 24.53 -21.76 -19.53
N ILE A 46 24.43 -20.47 -19.27
CA ILE A 46 24.98 -19.39 -20.12
C ILE A 46 26.51 -19.40 -20.04
N ASN A 47 27.05 -19.53 -18.83
CA ASN A 47 28.49 -19.66 -18.61
C ASN A 47 29.06 -20.96 -19.18
N TYR A 48 28.29 -22.05 -19.16
CA TYR A 48 28.64 -23.32 -19.80
C TYR A 48 28.64 -23.23 -21.33
N ALA A 49 27.66 -22.53 -21.93
CA ALA A 49 27.62 -22.28 -23.37
C ALA A 49 28.76 -21.36 -23.84
N ALA A 50 29.07 -20.30 -23.10
CA ALA A 50 30.19 -19.40 -23.38
C ALA A 50 31.55 -20.08 -23.24
N SER A 51 31.74 -20.92 -22.22
CA SER A 51 32.97 -21.71 -22.04
C SER A 51 33.12 -22.81 -23.09
N LYS A 52 32.01 -23.40 -23.56
CA LYS A 52 32.01 -24.32 -24.71
C LYS A 52 32.39 -23.60 -26.01
N ALA A 53 31.87 -22.41 -26.26
CA ALA A 53 32.23 -21.60 -27.44
C ALA A 53 33.72 -21.21 -27.45
N ALA A 54 34.31 -20.92 -26.28
CA ALA A 54 35.75 -20.67 -26.15
C ALA A 54 36.62 -21.92 -26.38
N SER A 55 36.08 -23.13 -26.18
CA SER A 55 36.79 -24.39 -26.38
C SER A 55 36.87 -24.84 -27.86
N TYR A 56 36.06 -24.25 -28.74
CA TYR A 56 36.15 -24.43 -30.19
C TYR A 56 37.04 -23.33 -30.77
N GLY A 57 38.36 -23.50 -30.62
CA GLY A 57 39.36 -22.51 -31.01
C GLY A 57 39.21 -22.01 -32.45
N GLY A 58 39.07 -20.70 -32.63
CA GLY A 58 38.99 -20.09 -33.96
C GLY A 58 38.61 -18.62 -34.01
N GLY A 59 39.48 -17.74 -33.48
CA GLY A 59 39.75 -16.41 -34.04
C GLY A 59 38.63 -15.35 -34.08
N ALA A 60 38.58 -14.53 -33.03
CA ALA A 60 38.40 -13.05 -33.05
C ALA A 60 37.21 -12.37 -33.78
N ASN A 61 36.34 -13.06 -34.50
CA ASN A 61 35.23 -12.44 -35.24
C ASN A 61 33.82 -12.81 -34.74
N TYR A 62 33.69 -13.76 -33.79
CA TYR A 62 32.39 -14.06 -33.16
C TYR A 62 32.12 -13.25 -31.88
N ALA A 63 33.16 -12.84 -31.15
CA ALA A 63 33.00 -11.96 -29.99
C ALA A 63 32.46 -10.58 -30.42
N SER A 64 32.96 -10.03 -31.52
CA SER A 64 32.46 -8.77 -32.10
C SER A 64 31.07 -8.89 -32.73
N SER A 65 30.65 -10.10 -33.10
CA SER A 65 29.31 -10.36 -33.67
C SER A 65 28.26 -10.55 -32.58
N ALA A 66 28.62 -11.13 -31.43
CA ALA A 66 27.78 -11.15 -30.25
C ALA A 66 27.66 -9.75 -29.61
N GLU A 67 28.76 -8.99 -29.51
CA GLU A 67 28.75 -7.60 -29.05
C GLU A 67 27.92 -6.67 -29.97
N ASN A 68 27.92 -6.90 -31.29
CA ASN A 68 27.14 -6.10 -32.24
C ASN A 68 25.69 -6.58 -32.45
N ALA A 69 25.35 -7.84 -32.17
CA ALA A 69 23.95 -8.27 -32.22
C ALA A 69 23.13 -7.70 -31.04
N PHE A 70 23.81 -7.34 -29.95
CA PHE A 70 23.21 -6.70 -28.77
C PHE A 70 23.36 -5.16 -28.74
N SER A 71 24.13 -4.55 -29.64
CA SER A 71 24.29 -3.09 -29.69
C SER A 71 23.04 -2.32 -30.15
N GLY A 72 22.01 -3.04 -30.63
CA GLY A 72 20.67 -2.50 -30.87
C GLY A 72 19.74 -2.53 -29.64
N TYR A 73 20.14 -3.18 -28.54
CA TYR A 73 19.36 -3.36 -27.33
C TYR A 73 20.24 -3.23 -26.08
N GLY A 74 20.78 -2.03 -25.87
CA GLY A 74 21.43 -1.64 -24.61
C GLY A 74 22.70 -2.42 -24.24
N SER A 75 23.51 -1.80 -23.40
CA SER A 75 24.71 -2.44 -22.83
C SER A 75 24.33 -3.59 -21.88
N ILE A 76 25.23 -4.56 -21.66
CA ILE A 76 25.06 -5.63 -20.65
C ILE A 76 24.70 -5.05 -19.27
N SER A 77 25.25 -3.87 -18.95
CA SER A 77 24.93 -3.11 -17.73
C SER A 77 23.47 -2.64 -17.65
N GLU A 78 22.80 -2.34 -18.77
CA GLU A 78 21.38 -1.99 -18.77
C GLU A 78 20.49 -3.23 -18.61
N PHE A 79 20.92 -4.38 -19.12
CA PHE A 79 20.22 -5.65 -18.91
C PHE A 79 20.33 -6.15 -17.46
N GLU A 80 21.50 -5.98 -16.85
CA GLU A 80 21.71 -6.22 -15.41
C GLU A 80 20.91 -5.23 -14.55
N GLN A 81 20.73 -4.00 -15.00
CA GLN A 81 19.92 -3.00 -14.30
C GLN A 81 18.42 -3.33 -14.38
N ILE A 82 17.92 -3.78 -15.52
CA ILE A 82 16.53 -4.24 -15.69
C ILE A 82 16.28 -5.53 -14.91
N ALA A 83 17.23 -6.48 -14.89
CA ALA A 83 17.14 -7.69 -14.07
C ALA A 83 17.19 -7.38 -12.56
N ASN A 84 17.95 -6.36 -12.14
CA ASN A 84 17.98 -5.87 -10.76
C ASN A 84 16.72 -5.08 -10.36
N GLU A 85 16.10 -4.36 -11.29
CA GLU A 85 14.79 -3.71 -11.09
C GLU A 85 13.65 -4.74 -10.98
N TYR A 86 13.76 -5.88 -11.67
CA TYR A 86 12.73 -6.92 -11.65
C TYR A 86 12.79 -7.87 -10.43
N ASN A 87 13.96 -8.05 -9.79
CA ASN A 87 14.16 -8.97 -8.66
C ASN A 87 14.39 -8.29 -7.29
N GLY A 88 14.14 -7.00 -7.16
CA GLY A 88 14.16 -6.33 -5.85
C GLY A 88 15.54 -6.29 -5.17
N GLY A 89 16.63 -6.22 -5.94
CA GLY A 89 17.97 -5.94 -5.44
C GLY A 89 18.49 -6.90 -4.35
N TYR A 90 18.98 -8.08 -4.74
CA TYR A 90 19.86 -8.89 -3.91
C TYR A 90 21.14 -9.24 -4.67
N GLY A 91 22.29 -8.93 -4.07
CA GLY A 91 23.63 -9.24 -4.58
C GLY A 91 23.90 -10.75 -4.70
N THR A 92 25.01 -11.07 -5.36
CA THR A 92 25.38 -12.43 -5.78
C THR A 92 25.66 -13.38 -4.62
N VAL A 93 25.43 -14.68 -4.83
CA VAL A 93 25.67 -15.79 -3.88
C VAL A 93 27.11 -15.81 -3.31
N SER A 94 28.09 -15.23 -4.03
CA SER A 94 29.48 -15.15 -3.54
C SER A 94 29.70 -14.16 -2.39
N GLU A 95 28.79 -13.22 -2.15
CA GLU A 95 28.87 -12.28 -1.01
C GLU A 95 28.34 -12.91 0.29
N TYR A 96 27.52 -13.96 0.19
CA TYR A 96 27.00 -14.70 1.35
C TYR A 96 28.05 -15.62 1.99
N GLU A 97 28.93 -16.23 1.18
CA GLU A 97 29.98 -17.12 1.69
C GLU A 97 31.12 -16.35 2.36
N GLN A 98 31.44 -15.12 1.91
CA GLN A 98 32.46 -14.27 2.55
C GLN A 98 31.96 -13.58 3.83
N ALA A 99 30.65 -13.35 3.98
CA ALA A 99 30.08 -12.84 5.23
C ALA A 99 30.07 -13.90 6.34
N ALA A 100 29.89 -15.18 6.00
CA ALA A 100 29.88 -16.30 6.94
C ALA A 100 31.27 -16.61 7.53
N ASP A 101 32.36 -16.38 6.80
CA ASP A 101 33.73 -16.63 7.27
C ASP A 101 34.28 -15.53 8.21
N SER A 102 33.57 -14.39 8.35
CA SER A 102 33.96 -13.29 9.25
C SER A 102 33.46 -13.45 10.70
N TYR A 103 32.61 -14.44 10.97
CA TYR A 103 32.14 -14.81 12.31
C TYR A 103 32.60 -16.22 12.65
N GLY A 104 33.88 -16.34 13.03
CA GLY A 104 34.54 -17.61 13.32
C GLY A 104 33.74 -18.53 14.26
N ALA A 105 33.21 -19.61 13.69
CA ALA A 105 32.74 -20.78 14.42
C ALA A 105 33.09 -22.03 13.60
N SER A 106 34.09 -22.78 14.05
CA SER A 106 34.44 -24.09 13.51
C SER A 106 33.42 -25.14 13.95
N PRO A 107 33.08 -26.15 13.10
CA PRO A 107 32.01 -27.09 13.36
C PRO A 107 32.48 -28.25 14.25
N ALA A 108 31.91 -28.34 15.45
CA ALA A 108 32.00 -29.51 16.30
C ALA A 108 30.68 -30.28 16.31
N THR A 109 30.70 -31.38 15.55
CA THR A 109 29.95 -32.63 15.67
C THR A 109 28.95 -32.80 16.83
N GLY A 110 27.71 -33.13 16.48
CA GLY A 110 26.98 -34.26 17.06
C GLY A 110 26.10 -34.01 18.29
N ALA A 111 24.82 -33.67 18.05
CA ALA A 111 23.69 -34.15 18.86
C ALA A 111 22.37 -33.98 18.08
N ALA A 112 21.93 -35.05 17.44
CA ALA A 112 20.55 -35.22 17.02
C ALA A 112 19.65 -35.48 18.26
N ARG A 113 18.37 -35.09 18.17
CA ARG A 113 17.26 -35.16 19.17
C ARG A 113 17.27 -33.96 20.13
N GLN A 114 16.23 -33.13 20.25
CA GLN A 114 14.79 -33.36 20.27
C GLN A 114 14.09 -32.08 19.79
N PHE A 115 13.41 -32.10 18.64
CA PHE A 115 12.35 -31.13 18.35
C PHE A 115 11.08 -31.67 19.01
N GLY A 116 10.72 -31.10 20.16
CA GLY A 116 9.42 -31.30 20.78
C GLY A 116 8.35 -30.58 19.95
N ALA A 117 7.27 -31.28 19.65
CA ALA A 117 6.14 -30.80 18.86
C ALA A 117 5.61 -29.46 19.36
N TYR A 118 5.34 -28.55 18.43
CA TYR A 118 4.51 -27.37 18.66
C TYR A 118 3.13 -27.82 19.12
N ASP A 119 2.68 -27.35 20.28
CA ASP A 119 1.27 -27.44 20.65
C ASP A 119 0.48 -26.59 19.67
N ALA A 120 -0.28 -27.27 18.81
CA ALA A 120 -1.18 -26.65 17.85
C ALA A 120 -2.24 -25.85 18.61
N TYR A 121 -2.27 -24.54 18.40
CA TYR A 121 -3.43 -23.74 18.74
C TYR A 121 -4.61 -24.22 17.89
N THR A 122 -5.49 -25.02 18.49
CA THR A 122 -6.77 -25.41 17.91
C THR A 122 -7.68 -24.19 17.90
N ALA A 123 -7.81 -23.58 16.73
CA ALA A 123 -8.87 -22.61 16.46
C ALA A 123 -10.24 -23.25 16.77
N PRO A 124 -11.22 -22.49 17.31
CA PRO A 124 -12.58 -22.98 17.46
C PRO A 124 -13.12 -23.50 16.13
N SER A 125 -13.65 -24.72 16.13
CA SER A 125 -14.08 -25.46 14.94
C SER A 125 -15.45 -25.03 14.39
N GLU A 126 -15.78 -23.75 14.44
CA GLU A 126 -17.01 -23.23 13.84
C GLU A 126 -16.65 -22.24 12.74
N GLN A 127 -16.32 -22.79 11.57
CA GLN A 127 -16.51 -22.05 10.33
C GLN A 127 -18.03 -21.82 10.15
N PRO A 128 -18.50 -20.58 9.97
CA PRO A 128 -19.86 -20.38 9.50
C PRO A 128 -19.95 -20.92 8.07
N SER A 129 -20.91 -21.84 7.87
CA SER A 129 -21.31 -22.35 6.56
C SER A 129 -21.60 -21.20 5.58
N SER A 130 -21.41 -21.47 4.29
CA SER A 130 -21.51 -20.62 3.08
C SER A 130 -22.78 -19.76 2.85
N GLY A 131 -23.53 -19.38 3.88
CA GLY A 131 -24.62 -18.40 3.83
C GLY A 131 -24.08 -16.98 3.96
N GLY A 132 -24.49 -16.07 3.09
CA GLY A 132 -24.08 -14.65 3.17
C GLY A 132 -24.49 -14.00 4.49
N TYR A 133 -23.78 -12.94 4.87
CA TYR A 133 -24.06 -12.21 6.11
C TYR A 133 -25.14 -11.13 5.88
N SER A 134 -26.13 -11.07 6.78
CA SER A 134 -27.05 -9.93 6.92
C SER A 134 -26.64 -9.12 8.16
N PRO A 135 -25.80 -8.08 8.02
CA PRO A 135 -25.33 -7.32 9.18
C PRO A 135 -26.43 -6.42 9.76
N VAL A 136 -26.41 -6.22 11.08
CA VAL A 136 -27.25 -5.28 11.83
C VAL A 136 -26.36 -4.19 12.42
N VAL A 137 -26.65 -2.91 12.17
CA VAL A 137 -25.92 -1.76 12.74
C VAL A 137 -26.59 -1.36 14.07
N LEU A 138 -25.82 -1.33 15.16
CA LEU A 138 -26.29 -0.99 16.51
C LEU A 138 -25.77 0.39 16.95
N SER A 139 -26.50 1.09 17.84
CA SER A 139 -26.14 2.44 18.33
C SER A 139 -25.35 2.40 19.64
N GLN A 140 -24.57 3.46 19.91
CA GLN A 140 -23.65 3.57 21.06
C GLN A 140 -24.33 3.40 22.44
N GLY A 141 -25.65 3.62 22.54
CA GLY A 141 -26.43 3.40 23.77
C GLY A 141 -26.56 1.93 24.22
N GLN A 142 -25.94 1.00 23.49
CA GLN A 142 -25.99 -0.45 23.78
C GLN A 142 -24.65 -1.00 24.33
N ALA A 143 -23.64 -0.15 24.60
CA ALA A 143 -22.26 -0.58 24.86
C ALA A 143 -21.62 -0.02 26.15
N GLU A 144 -22.38 0.10 27.25
CA GLU A 144 -21.83 0.62 28.52
C GLU A 144 -21.27 -0.50 29.43
N ASN A 145 -19.94 -0.51 29.63
CA ASN A 145 -19.26 -0.35 30.94
C ASN A 145 -17.80 -0.86 30.93
N TYR A 146 -16.81 0.03 31.06
CA TYR A 146 -15.42 -0.34 31.45
C TYR A 146 -14.70 0.80 32.18
N VAL A 147 -13.94 0.48 33.26
CA VAL A 147 -13.12 1.43 34.05
C VAL A 147 -11.77 0.77 34.41
N PRO A 148 -10.61 1.40 34.13
CA PRO A 148 -9.30 0.82 34.40
C PRO A 148 -8.65 1.32 35.72
N LYS A 149 -7.67 0.55 36.22
CA LYS A 149 -6.79 0.90 37.36
C LYS A 149 -5.31 0.81 36.97
N GLN A 150 -4.53 1.78 37.47
CA GLN A 150 -3.12 2.05 37.19
C GLN A 150 -2.12 1.10 37.87
N ALA A 151 -0.92 0.97 37.28
CA ALA A 151 0.27 0.42 37.92
C ALA A 151 1.55 1.23 37.55
N SER A 152 2.55 1.15 38.43
CA SER A 152 3.67 2.08 38.62
C SER A 152 5.01 1.68 37.97
N GLN A 153 5.80 2.70 37.62
CA GLN A 153 7.09 2.68 36.90
C GLN A 153 8.32 2.23 37.71
N LYS A 154 9.35 1.73 37.01
CA LYS A 154 10.78 1.75 37.41
C LYS A 154 11.70 2.13 36.23
N THR A 155 12.82 2.75 36.58
CA THR A 155 13.79 3.45 35.70
C THR A 155 14.88 2.54 35.11
N VAL A 156 15.44 3.01 33.98
CA VAL A 156 16.25 2.28 32.97
C VAL A 156 17.67 2.88 32.88
N SER A 157 18.62 2.10 32.35
CA SER A 157 19.93 2.56 31.82
C SER A 157 20.14 2.13 30.35
N GLU A 158 20.90 2.95 29.61
CA GLU A 158 20.99 3.06 28.14
C GLU A 158 21.58 1.88 27.35
N ALA A 159 21.27 1.86 26.05
CA ALA A 159 21.66 0.87 25.04
C ALA A 159 22.44 1.51 23.85
N PRO A 160 23.14 0.71 23.01
CA PRO A 160 24.21 1.19 22.12
C PRO A 160 23.76 1.70 20.72
N GLN A 161 24.68 2.38 20.04
CA GLN A 161 24.50 3.28 18.87
C GLN A 161 24.00 2.67 17.54
N ALA A 162 22.99 3.32 16.96
CA ALA A 162 22.45 3.14 15.61
C ALA A 162 23.27 3.90 14.52
N LYS A 163 23.13 3.50 13.24
CA LYS A 163 23.67 4.24 12.08
C LYS A 163 23.14 5.68 12.06
N SER A 164 23.99 6.66 11.70
CA SER A 164 23.59 8.08 11.70
C SER A 164 22.64 8.40 10.53
N ASN A 165 21.62 9.23 10.78
CA ASN A 165 20.65 9.67 9.77
C ASN A 165 21.28 10.41 8.57
N GLU A 166 22.49 10.95 8.72
CA GLU A 166 23.24 11.60 7.63
C GLU A 166 23.73 10.60 6.57
N SER A 167 23.89 9.32 6.95
CA SER A 167 24.39 8.26 6.05
C SER A 167 23.30 7.58 5.22
N ILE A 168 22.03 7.77 5.58
CA ILE A 168 20.89 7.15 4.88
C ILE A 168 20.44 8.09 3.77
N ILE A 169 20.38 7.59 2.54
CA ILE A 169 19.95 8.33 1.35
C ILE A 169 18.65 7.72 0.83
N VAL A 170 17.65 8.57 0.59
CA VAL A 170 16.36 8.20 -0.03
C VAL A 170 16.15 9.12 -1.24
N GLY A 171 16.25 8.54 -2.43
CA GLY A 171 16.33 9.31 -3.67
C GLY A 171 17.54 10.23 -3.68
N THR A 172 17.29 11.54 -3.83
CA THR A 172 18.36 12.55 -3.90
C THR A 172 18.64 13.24 -2.55
N LYS A 173 17.90 12.90 -1.50
CA LYS A 173 18.00 13.53 -0.17
C LYS A 173 18.56 12.57 0.86
N THR A 174 19.31 13.09 1.83
CA THR A 174 19.61 12.33 3.06
C THR A 174 18.38 12.27 3.95
N LEU A 175 18.29 11.25 4.80
CA LEU A 175 17.21 11.14 5.77
C LEU A 175 17.19 12.33 6.74
N ALA A 176 18.36 12.88 7.08
CA ALA A 176 18.45 14.11 7.86
C ALA A 176 17.79 15.31 7.15
N GLN A 177 18.01 15.48 5.85
CA GLN A 177 17.33 16.52 5.06
C GLN A 177 15.82 16.31 5.01
N ILE A 178 15.38 15.06 4.79
CA ILE A 178 13.96 14.70 4.80
C ILE A 178 13.35 15.05 6.17
N ARG A 179 13.96 14.62 7.27
CA ARG A 179 13.45 14.91 8.62
C ARG A 179 13.39 16.41 8.93
N ASN A 180 14.35 17.19 8.43
CA ASN A 180 14.34 18.64 8.56
C ASN A 180 13.20 19.32 7.78
N ASP A 181 12.65 18.68 6.76
CA ASP A 181 11.44 19.15 6.10
C ASP A 181 10.21 19.05 7.03
N PHE A 182 10.21 18.19 8.07
CA PHE A 182 9.08 17.99 8.98
C PHE A 182 9.33 18.65 10.34
N PRO A 183 8.94 19.93 10.55
CA PRO A 183 9.32 20.68 11.74
C PRO A 183 8.88 20.05 13.06
N ILE A 184 7.71 19.40 13.08
CA ILE A 184 7.16 18.75 14.28
C ILE A 184 8.04 17.61 14.82
N LEU A 185 8.89 16.99 13.98
CA LEU A 185 9.78 15.90 14.42
C LEU A 185 10.92 16.38 15.34
N SER A 186 11.12 17.70 15.46
CA SER A 186 12.10 18.30 16.39
C SER A 186 11.55 18.53 17.81
N GLU A 187 10.24 18.28 18.02
CA GLU A 187 9.60 18.44 19.32
C GLU A 187 10.10 17.41 20.35
N LYS A 188 10.07 17.82 21.63
CA LYS A 188 10.32 16.94 22.77
C LYS A 188 9.02 16.58 23.48
N ILE A 189 8.75 15.29 23.62
CA ILE A 189 7.59 14.75 24.33
C ILE A 189 8.07 14.11 25.62
N ASN A 190 7.55 14.57 26.76
CA ASN A 190 7.95 14.08 28.09
C ASN A 190 9.48 14.17 28.34
N GLY A 191 10.14 15.18 27.76
CA GLY A 191 11.59 15.37 27.84
C GLY A 191 12.42 14.55 26.85
N ASN A 192 11.81 13.66 26.07
CA ASN A 192 12.47 12.81 25.08
C ASN A 192 12.22 13.32 23.65
N ASP A 193 13.15 13.05 22.73
CA ASP A 193 12.93 13.39 21.30
C ASP A 193 11.77 12.58 20.73
N LEU A 194 10.87 13.22 19.99
CA LEU A 194 9.71 12.55 19.39
C LEU A 194 10.12 11.41 18.43
N VAL A 195 9.55 10.22 18.67
CA VAL A 195 9.52 9.11 17.71
C VAL A 195 8.07 8.90 17.27
N TRP A 196 7.74 9.44 16.09
CA TRP A 196 6.38 9.36 15.56
C TRP A 196 6.18 8.06 14.76
N LEU A 197 5.38 7.14 15.31
CA LEU A 197 5.03 5.84 14.71
C LEU A 197 3.51 5.61 14.64
N ASP A 198 2.69 6.67 14.59
CA ASP A 198 1.24 6.60 14.34
C ASP A 198 0.85 7.13 12.95
N ASN A 199 1.75 6.93 11.97
CA ASN A 199 1.61 7.31 10.57
C ASN A 199 0.34 6.75 9.89
N GLY A 200 -0.03 5.50 10.21
CA GLY A 200 -1.22 4.85 9.67
C GLY A 200 -2.54 5.45 10.16
N ALA A 201 -2.51 6.30 11.20
CA ALA A 201 -3.65 7.15 11.58
C ALA A 201 -3.57 8.51 10.86
N THR A 202 -2.44 9.20 10.97
CA THR A 202 -2.13 10.41 10.19
C THR A 202 -0.62 10.59 10.11
N THR A 203 -0.14 11.03 8.95
CA THR A 203 1.26 11.43 8.81
C THR A 203 1.48 12.86 9.29
N GLN A 204 2.74 13.28 9.41
CA GLN A 204 3.11 14.67 9.62
C GLN A 204 3.17 15.45 8.31
N ARG A 205 3.41 16.76 8.36
CA ARG A 205 3.43 17.64 7.17
C ARG A 205 4.82 18.19 6.92
N PRO A 206 5.35 18.11 5.69
CA PRO A 206 6.59 18.76 5.35
C PRO A 206 6.34 20.26 5.20
N LYS A 207 7.40 21.05 5.37
CA LYS A 207 7.38 22.51 5.29
C LYS A 207 6.85 23.01 3.95
N GLN A 208 7.10 22.27 2.87
CA GLN A 208 6.59 22.54 1.52
C GLN A 208 5.05 22.63 1.50
N VAL A 209 4.36 21.75 2.23
CA VAL A 209 2.88 21.78 2.34
C VAL A 209 2.42 22.95 3.21
N ILE A 210 3.10 23.19 4.34
CA ILE A 210 2.77 24.27 5.28
C ILE A 210 2.93 25.63 4.60
N ASP A 211 4.05 25.83 3.91
CA ASP A 211 4.37 27.07 3.20
C ASP A 211 3.42 27.27 2.02
N ARG A 212 3.04 26.19 1.30
CA ARG A 212 2.07 26.29 0.20
C ARG A 212 0.68 26.74 0.68
N LEU A 213 0.21 26.20 1.79
CA LEU A 213 -1.05 26.62 2.41
C LEU A 213 -0.99 28.08 2.87
N THR A 214 0.12 28.46 3.51
CA THR A 214 0.35 29.85 3.96
C THR A 214 0.27 30.80 2.78
N TYR A 215 1.01 30.51 1.71
CA TYR A 215 1.02 31.30 0.48
C TYR A 215 -0.38 31.44 -0.15
N TYR A 216 -1.14 30.34 -0.20
CA TYR A 216 -2.50 30.37 -0.75
C TYR A 216 -3.36 31.40 -0.02
N TYR A 217 -3.36 31.37 1.32
CA TYR A 217 -4.17 32.29 2.12
C TYR A 217 -3.67 33.73 2.09
N GLU A 218 -2.36 33.95 1.96
CA GLU A 218 -1.77 35.29 1.89
C GLU A 218 -1.94 35.95 0.51
N HIS A 219 -2.01 35.18 -0.58
CA HIS A 219 -1.83 35.71 -1.93
C HIS A 219 -2.83 35.24 -3.00
N GLU A 220 -3.55 34.14 -2.80
CA GLU A 220 -4.38 33.50 -3.83
C GLU A 220 -5.86 33.33 -3.42
N ASN A 221 -6.19 33.44 -2.13
CA ASN A 221 -7.48 33.05 -1.61
C ASN A 221 -8.66 33.77 -2.28
N SER A 222 -9.51 32.97 -2.93
CA SER A 222 -10.83 33.34 -3.39
C SER A 222 -11.70 32.09 -3.57
N ASN A 223 -12.92 32.26 -4.08
CA ASN A 223 -13.73 31.13 -4.56
C ASN A 223 -13.37 30.82 -6.03
N VAL A 224 -13.61 29.59 -6.48
CA VAL A 224 -13.21 29.06 -7.79
C VAL A 224 -14.31 29.14 -8.85
N HIS A 225 -13.91 29.04 -10.13
CA HIS A 225 -14.73 28.88 -11.35
C HIS A 225 -15.67 30.02 -11.77
N ARG A 226 -16.22 30.82 -10.85
CA ARG A 226 -17.30 31.79 -11.14
C ARG A 226 -16.94 33.27 -10.98
N GLY A 227 -15.71 33.59 -10.57
CA GLY A 227 -15.26 34.97 -10.43
C GLY A 227 -14.59 35.49 -11.70
N ALA A 228 -15.01 36.66 -12.18
CA ALA A 228 -14.37 37.35 -13.31
C ALA A 228 -13.15 38.22 -12.89
N HIS A 229 -12.67 38.07 -11.66
CA HIS A 229 -11.58 38.86 -11.09
C HIS A 229 -10.32 38.01 -10.88
N GLU A 230 -9.17 38.67 -10.85
CA GLU A 230 -7.84 38.06 -10.79
C GLU A 230 -7.67 37.00 -9.69
N LEU A 231 -8.13 37.27 -8.46
CA LEU A 231 -8.00 36.30 -7.36
C LEU A 231 -8.81 35.02 -7.58
N ALA A 232 -9.95 35.08 -8.28
CA ALA A 232 -10.71 33.87 -8.61
C ALA A 232 -10.02 33.06 -9.70
N ALA A 233 -9.37 33.72 -10.67
CA ALA A 233 -8.55 33.05 -11.68
C ALA A 233 -7.38 32.31 -11.00
N ARG A 234 -6.59 32.98 -10.16
CA ARG A 234 -5.47 32.36 -9.43
C ARG A 234 -5.90 31.19 -8.54
N SER A 235 -6.97 31.36 -7.77
CA SER A 235 -7.53 30.29 -6.94
C SER A 235 -7.99 29.09 -7.78
N THR A 236 -8.63 29.35 -8.92
CA THR A 236 -9.07 28.30 -9.86
C THR A 236 -7.89 27.57 -10.47
N ASP A 237 -6.87 28.29 -10.92
CA ASP A 237 -5.66 27.71 -11.51
C ASP A 237 -4.93 26.85 -10.49
N ALA A 238 -4.79 27.31 -9.24
CA ALA A 238 -4.17 26.55 -8.16
C ALA A 238 -4.95 25.25 -7.84
N TYR A 239 -6.29 25.34 -7.75
CA TYR A 239 -7.15 24.19 -7.48
C TYR A 239 -7.11 23.15 -8.60
N GLU A 240 -7.21 23.59 -9.86
CA GLU A 240 -7.18 22.72 -11.03
C GLU A 240 -5.78 22.15 -11.29
N ASN A 241 -4.72 22.89 -10.97
CA ASN A 241 -3.35 22.36 -10.99
C ASN A 241 -3.16 21.26 -9.94
N ALA A 242 -3.69 21.42 -8.73
CA ALA A 242 -3.66 20.36 -7.73
C ALA A 242 -4.39 19.09 -8.18
N ARG A 243 -5.49 19.25 -8.92
CA ARG A 243 -6.20 18.13 -9.56
C ARG A 243 -5.34 17.43 -10.62
N GLN A 244 -4.65 18.21 -11.45
CA GLN A 244 -3.72 17.67 -12.45
C GLN A 244 -2.58 16.90 -11.79
N ILE A 245 -1.93 17.47 -10.76
CA ILE A 245 -0.88 16.80 -9.98
C ILE A 245 -1.41 15.49 -9.39
N THR A 246 -2.64 15.49 -8.87
CA THR A 246 -3.27 14.27 -8.32
C THR A 246 -3.48 13.21 -9.39
N ALA A 247 -3.91 13.61 -10.59
CA ALA A 247 -4.07 12.69 -11.72
C ALA A 247 -2.72 12.10 -12.15
N ASP A 248 -1.70 12.94 -12.30
CA ASP A 248 -0.37 12.54 -12.72
C ASP A 248 0.28 11.59 -11.69
N PHE A 249 0.15 11.92 -10.40
CA PHE A 249 0.66 11.10 -9.31
C PHE A 249 0.06 9.69 -9.29
N LEU A 250 -1.24 9.57 -9.60
CA LEU A 250 -1.93 8.29 -9.67
C LEU A 250 -1.76 7.58 -11.03
N GLY A 251 -1.16 8.21 -12.04
CA GLY A 251 -1.16 7.70 -13.41
C GLY A 251 -2.57 7.65 -14.03
N ALA A 252 -3.46 8.55 -13.63
CA ALA A 252 -4.80 8.67 -14.22
C ALA A 252 -4.73 9.35 -15.60
N PRO A 253 -5.62 8.99 -16.55
CA PRO A 253 -5.52 9.50 -17.93
C PRO A 253 -5.93 10.98 -18.07
N SER A 254 -6.68 11.53 -17.12
CA SER A 254 -7.08 12.93 -17.09
C SER A 254 -7.38 13.39 -15.67
N LYS A 255 -7.20 14.68 -15.39
CA LYS A 255 -7.72 15.33 -14.18
C LYS A 255 -9.24 15.22 -14.03
N ASP A 256 -9.97 15.03 -15.13
CA ASP A 256 -11.43 14.86 -15.09
C ASP A 256 -11.86 13.53 -14.45
N ASN A 257 -10.92 12.60 -14.29
CA ASN A 257 -11.11 11.35 -13.54
C ASN A 257 -10.95 11.53 -12.03
N ILE A 258 -10.55 12.71 -11.55
CA ILE A 258 -10.25 12.98 -10.15
C ILE A 258 -11.34 13.85 -9.54
N VAL A 259 -12.04 13.33 -8.53
CA VAL A 259 -13.01 14.07 -7.71
C VAL A 259 -12.40 14.32 -6.33
N PHE A 260 -12.38 15.58 -5.88
CA PHE A 260 -11.99 15.92 -4.52
C PHE A 260 -13.14 15.72 -3.53
N VAL A 261 -12.80 15.12 -2.40
CA VAL A 261 -13.70 14.82 -1.28
C VAL A 261 -12.98 15.06 0.05
N ARG A 262 -13.66 14.92 1.18
CA ARG A 262 -13.08 15.11 2.53
C ARG A 262 -12.06 14.03 2.93
N GLY A 263 -12.07 12.89 2.26
CA GLY A 263 -11.20 11.73 2.51
C GLY A 263 -11.79 10.43 1.98
N THR A 264 -11.06 9.33 2.14
CA THR A 264 -11.46 7.96 1.75
C THR A 264 -12.87 7.60 2.21
N THR A 265 -13.26 7.96 3.43
CA THR A 265 -14.61 7.63 3.93
C THR A 265 -15.70 8.28 3.08
N GLU A 266 -15.56 9.56 2.72
CA GLU A 266 -16.53 10.24 1.86
C GLU A 266 -16.46 9.71 0.43
N ALA A 267 -15.26 9.38 -0.06
CA ALA A 267 -15.07 8.74 -1.35
C ALA A 267 -15.86 7.43 -1.49
N ILE A 268 -15.74 6.53 -0.51
CA ILE A 268 -16.43 5.24 -0.52
C ILE A 268 -17.94 5.45 -0.40
N ASN A 269 -18.40 6.39 0.44
CA ASN A 269 -19.83 6.73 0.54
C ASN A 269 -20.39 7.28 -0.77
N LEU A 270 -19.61 8.11 -1.49
CA LEU A 270 -19.96 8.58 -2.82
C LEU A 270 -20.16 7.38 -3.73
N VAL A 271 -19.18 6.49 -3.87
CA VAL A 271 -19.29 5.33 -4.79
C VAL A 271 -20.45 4.40 -4.38
N ALA A 272 -20.59 4.10 -3.09
CA ALA A 272 -21.68 3.29 -2.56
C ALA A 272 -23.06 3.85 -2.92
N ASN A 273 -23.30 5.15 -2.71
CA ASN A 273 -24.61 5.76 -2.89
C ASN A 273 -24.90 6.21 -4.32
N ALA A 274 -23.90 6.80 -4.99
CA ALA A 274 -24.04 7.38 -6.32
C ALA A 274 -23.97 6.34 -7.44
N TYR A 275 -23.09 5.34 -7.29
CA TYR A 275 -22.81 4.36 -8.33
C TYR A 275 -23.46 3.01 -8.03
N VAL A 276 -23.17 2.40 -6.87
CA VAL A 276 -23.53 0.99 -6.61
C VAL A 276 -24.99 0.82 -6.22
N LYS A 277 -25.48 1.57 -5.24
CA LYS A 277 -26.86 1.45 -4.72
C LYS A 277 -27.95 1.47 -5.81
N PRO A 278 -27.90 2.33 -6.85
CA PRO A 278 -28.88 2.31 -7.93
C PRO A 278 -28.90 1.02 -8.77
N LEU A 279 -27.85 0.21 -8.72
CA LEU A 279 -27.72 -1.05 -9.46
C LEU A 279 -28.30 -2.25 -8.69
N LEU A 280 -28.45 -2.12 -7.37
CA LEU A 280 -28.77 -3.24 -6.49
C LEU A 280 -30.25 -3.60 -6.52
N GLN A 281 -30.52 -4.90 -6.42
CA GLN A 281 -31.81 -5.50 -6.13
C GLN A 281 -31.70 -6.42 -4.91
N PRO A 282 -32.81 -6.74 -4.21
CA PRO A 282 -32.78 -7.66 -3.08
C PRO A 282 -32.12 -8.99 -3.44
N GLY A 283 -31.14 -9.41 -2.65
CA GLY A 283 -30.31 -10.61 -2.85
C GLY A 283 -29.12 -10.44 -3.80
N ASP A 284 -28.85 -9.25 -4.31
CA ASP A 284 -27.58 -8.95 -4.99
C ASP A 284 -26.42 -8.98 -4.01
N GLU A 285 -25.22 -9.23 -4.51
CA GLU A 285 -24.03 -9.49 -3.69
C GLU A 285 -22.97 -8.41 -3.91
N ILE A 286 -22.40 -7.92 -2.82
CA ILE A 286 -21.20 -7.08 -2.78
C ILE A 286 -20.09 -7.89 -2.11
N ILE A 287 -18.94 -7.99 -2.76
CA ILE A 287 -17.77 -8.69 -2.19
C ILE A 287 -16.87 -7.66 -1.52
N LEU A 288 -16.54 -7.89 -0.25
CA LEU A 288 -15.52 -7.17 0.51
C LEU A 288 -14.41 -8.13 0.93
N THR A 289 -13.26 -7.62 1.38
CA THR A 289 -12.24 -8.47 1.99
C THR A 289 -12.38 -8.51 3.52
N MET A 290 -11.78 -9.51 4.18
CA MET A 290 -11.70 -9.51 5.65
C MET A 290 -10.84 -8.34 6.18
N LEU A 291 -9.95 -7.80 5.34
CA LEU A 291 -8.94 -6.82 5.70
C LEU A 291 -9.43 -5.37 5.73
N GLU A 292 -10.72 -5.14 5.44
CA GLU A 292 -11.26 -3.80 5.28
C GLU A 292 -11.21 -2.96 6.56
N HIS A 293 -10.87 -1.69 6.38
CA HIS A 293 -11.14 -0.65 7.36
C HIS A 293 -12.65 -0.39 7.44
N HIS A 294 -13.18 0.05 8.59
CA HIS A 294 -14.61 0.31 8.79
C HIS A 294 -15.21 1.27 7.74
N ALA A 295 -14.41 2.23 7.25
CA ALA A 295 -14.81 3.13 6.16
C ALA A 295 -15.13 2.39 4.85
N ASN A 296 -14.55 1.21 4.62
CA ASN A 296 -14.83 0.32 3.51
C ASN A 296 -15.71 -0.89 3.90
N ILE A 297 -16.44 -0.79 5.01
CA ILE A 297 -17.43 -1.78 5.45
C ILE A 297 -18.80 -1.12 5.62
N VAL A 298 -18.88 -0.11 6.49
CA VAL A 298 -20.14 0.48 6.94
C VAL A 298 -20.97 1.07 5.79
N PRO A 299 -20.40 1.78 4.78
CA PRO A 299 -21.19 2.29 3.66
C PRO A 299 -21.90 1.18 2.89
N TRP A 300 -21.26 0.02 2.73
CA TRP A 300 -21.83 -1.14 2.06
C TRP A 300 -22.94 -1.78 2.90
N GLN A 301 -22.75 -1.85 4.22
CA GLN A 301 -23.78 -2.34 5.14
C GLN A 301 -25.06 -1.49 5.07
N LEU A 302 -24.91 -0.16 5.08
CA LEU A 302 -26.03 0.77 5.00
C LEU A 302 -26.82 0.59 3.71
N ILE A 303 -26.16 0.53 2.55
CA ILE A 303 -26.90 0.34 1.28
C ILE A 303 -27.48 -1.08 1.16
N CYS A 304 -26.86 -2.10 1.76
CA CYS A 304 -27.42 -3.45 1.83
C CYS A 304 -28.70 -3.50 2.68
N GLU A 305 -28.73 -2.79 3.82
CA GLU A 305 -29.93 -2.67 4.66
C GLU A 305 -31.09 -2.02 3.89
N GLU A 306 -30.81 -1.00 3.08
CA GLU A 306 -31.83 -0.29 2.31
C GLU A 306 -32.32 -1.06 1.06
N THR A 307 -31.45 -1.85 0.43
CA THR A 307 -31.75 -2.50 -0.86
C THR A 307 -32.05 -4.00 -0.74
N GLY A 308 -31.74 -4.62 0.40
CA GLY A 308 -31.80 -6.06 0.59
C GLY A 308 -30.65 -6.83 -0.07
N ALA A 309 -29.59 -6.15 -0.55
CA ALA A 309 -28.36 -6.79 -0.98
C ALA A 309 -27.60 -7.41 0.21
N VAL A 310 -26.63 -8.27 -0.06
CA VAL A 310 -25.85 -8.99 0.95
C VAL A 310 -24.35 -8.83 0.73
N ILE A 311 -23.58 -8.91 1.81
CA ILE A 311 -22.12 -8.86 1.77
C ILE A 311 -21.55 -10.28 1.79
N LYS A 312 -20.59 -10.52 0.88
CA LYS A 312 -19.71 -11.68 0.87
C LYS A 312 -18.31 -11.22 1.24
N VAL A 313 -17.58 -12.02 2.01
CA VAL A 313 -16.28 -11.61 2.58
C VAL A 313 -15.19 -12.59 2.14
N VAL A 314 -14.13 -12.07 1.51
CA VAL A 314 -12.92 -12.83 1.16
C VAL A 314 -12.13 -13.11 2.43
N PRO A 315 -11.88 -14.39 2.77
CA PRO A 315 -11.12 -14.74 3.96
C PRO A 315 -9.62 -14.49 3.77
N VAL A 316 -8.90 -14.47 4.90
CA VAL A 316 -7.44 -14.51 4.95
C VAL A 316 -6.96 -15.83 5.54
N ASP A 317 -5.70 -16.16 5.30
CA ASP A 317 -5.02 -17.23 6.01
C ASP A 317 -4.51 -16.77 7.40
N LYS A 318 -3.80 -17.66 8.11
CA LYS A 318 -3.25 -17.39 9.44
C LYS A 318 -2.17 -16.29 9.45
N SER A 319 -1.57 -15.97 8.32
CA SER A 319 -0.59 -14.88 8.19
C SER A 319 -1.28 -13.53 7.94
N GLY A 320 -2.56 -13.54 7.56
CA GLY A 320 -3.30 -12.35 7.15
C GLY A 320 -3.20 -12.07 5.64
N GLN A 321 -2.77 -13.05 4.83
CA GLN A 321 -2.78 -12.98 3.36
C GLN A 321 -4.17 -13.35 2.84
N LEU A 322 -4.68 -12.65 1.83
CA LEU A 322 -5.95 -13.02 1.19
C LEU A 322 -5.86 -14.38 0.53
N ILE A 323 -6.90 -15.20 0.69
CA ILE A 323 -7.01 -16.50 0.02
C ILE A 323 -7.71 -16.30 -1.32
N ILE A 324 -6.92 -16.07 -2.38
CA ILE A 324 -7.45 -15.72 -3.72
C ILE A 324 -8.36 -16.81 -4.30
N SER A 325 -8.02 -18.09 -4.08
CA SER A 325 -8.90 -19.19 -4.50
C SER A 325 -10.28 -19.18 -3.86
N GLU A 326 -10.46 -18.53 -2.70
CA GLU A 326 -11.78 -18.33 -2.10
C GLU A 326 -12.48 -17.10 -2.66
N TYR A 327 -11.74 -16.05 -3.04
CA TYR A 327 -12.30 -14.88 -3.73
C TYR A 327 -12.98 -15.27 -5.05
N GLU A 328 -12.33 -16.07 -5.88
CA GLU A 328 -12.90 -16.55 -7.16
C GLU A 328 -14.24 -17.27 -6.96
N LYS A 329 -14.36 -18.07 -5.90
CA LYS A 329 -15.56 -18.86 -5.59
C LYS A 329 -16.75 -18.01 -5.14
N LEU A 330 -16.51 -16.76 -4.71
CA LEU A 330 -17.59 -15.87 -4.26
C LEU A 330 -18.39 -15.27 -5.42
N PHE A 331 -17.86 -15.29 -6.64
CA PHE A 331 -18.55 -14.70 -7.79
C PHE A 331 -19.74 -15.53 -8.24
N THR A 332 -20.89 -14.87 -8.33
CA THR A 332 -22.12 -15.43 -8.88
C THR A 332 -22.77 -14.43 -9.84
N LYS A 333 -23.87 -14.83 -10.49
CA LYS A 333 -24.68 -13.90 -11.31
C LYS A 333 -25.30 -12.75 -10.50
N ARG A 334 -25.31 -12.87 -9.17
CA ARG A 334 -25.83 -11.87 -8.23
C ARG A 334 -24.77 -10.87 -7.80
N THR A 335 -23.49 -11.13 -8.04
CA THR A 335 -22.41 -10.20 -7.72
C THR A 335 -22.52 -8.94 -8.57
N LYS A 336 -22.58 -7.78 -7.92
CA LYS A 336 -22.71 -6.47 -8.58
C LYS A 336 -21.51 -5.56 -8.38
N PHE A 337 -20.75 -5.76 -7.32
CA PHE A 337 -19.62 -4.89 -7.00
C PHE A 337 -18.60 -5.59 -6.10
N VAL A 338 -17.33 -5.21 -6.23
CA VAL A 338 -16.25 -5.58 -5.30
C VAL A 338 -15.67 -4.32 -4.69
N SER A 339 -15.34 -4.35 -3.40
CA SER A 339 -14.50 -3.34 -2.78
C SER A 339 -13.39 -4.00 -1.98
N ALA A 340 -12.15 -3.59 -2.20
CA ALA A 340 -10.97 -4.19 -1.58
C ALA A 340 -9.98 -3.14 -1.10
N THR A 341 -9.37 -3.36 0.07
CA THR A 341 -8.21 -2.57 0.50
C THR A 341 -6.96 -2.96 -0.30
N HIS A 342 -6.10 -1.99 -0.65
CA HIS A 342 -4.80 -2.25 -1.24
C HIS A 342 -3.76 -2.62 -0.17
N VAL A 343 -3.76 -1.89 0.95
CA VAL A 343 -2.89 -2.17 2.10
C VAL A 343 -3.73 -2.10 3.37
N SER A 344 -3.77 -3.20 4.10
CA SER A 344 -4.54 -3.23 5.35
C SER A 344 -3.88 -2.35 6.41
N ASN A 345 -4.70 -1.52 7.05
CA ASN A 345 -4.22 -0.58 8.04
C ASN A 345 -3.88 -1.25 9.39
N ALA A 346 -4.41 -2.44 9.64
CA ALA A 346 -4.21 -3.17 10.90
C ALA A 346 -3.08 -4.17 10.76
N LEU A 347 -3.10 -4.98 9.71
CA LEU A 347 -2.05 -5.90 9.35
C LEU A 347 -1.45 -5.29 8.10
N GLY A 348 -0.31 -4.64 8.01
CA GLY A 348 0.17 -4.06 6.72
C GLY A 348 0.20 -4.92 5.44
N THR A 349 -0.43 -6.10 5.35
CA THR A 349 -0.64 -6.92 4.16
C THR A 349 -0.99 -6.06 2.95
N VAL A 350 -0.19 -6.23 1.90
CA VAL A 350 -0.45 -5.72 0.55
C VAL A 350 -1.26 -6.77 -0.20
N THR A 351 -2.44 -6.39 -0.70
CA THR A 351 -3.32 -7.29 -1.45
C THR A 351 -2.90 -7.33 -2.93
N PRO A 352 -3.07 -8.46 -3.64
CA PRO A 352 -2.70 -8.57 -5.05
C PRO A 352 -3.76 -7.91 -5.94
N ILE A 353 -3.74 -6.57 -6.02
CA ILE A 353 -4.79 -5.78 -6.67
C ILE A 353 -4.97 -6.14 -8.14
N GLU A 354 -3.88 -6.36 -8.88
CA GLU A 354 -3.92 -6.73 -10.29
C GLU A 354 -4.75 -8.00 -10.51
N GLU A 355 -4.53 -9.00 -9.67
CA GLU A 355 -5.27 -10.26 -9.70
C GLU A 355 -6.74 -10.08 -9.28
N LEU A 356 -6.99 -9.27 -8.23
CA LEU A 356 -8.35 -8.98 -7.77
C LEU A 356 -9.18 -8.26 -8.84
N VAL A 357 -8.59 -7.28 -9.52
CA VAL A 357 -9.21 -6.52 -10.61
C VAL A 357 -9.46 -7.43 -11.81
N ALA A 358 -8.46 -8.21 -12.24
CA ALA A 358 -8.58 -9.11 -13.38
C ALA A 358 -9.71 -10.14 -13.19
N ILE A 359 -9.81 -10.75 -12.01
CA ILE A 359 -10.89 -11.70 -11.69
C ILE A 359 -12.25 -10.97 -11.69
N ALA A 360 -12.37 -9.81 -11.03
CA ALA A 360 -13.63 -9.07 -11.00
C ALA A 360 -14.14 -8.74 -12.41
N HIS A 361 -13.25 -8.25 -13.26
CA HIS A 361 -13.55 -7.90 -14.64
C HIS A 361 -13.88 -9.10 -15.52
N ALA A 362 -13.21 -10.25 -15.32
CA ALA A 362 -13.56 -11.50 -16.00
C ALA A 362 -15.01 -11.93 -15.71
N HIS A 363 -15.54 -11.55 -14.54
CA HIS A 363 -16.95 -11.74 -14.17
C HIS A 363 -17.87 -10.57 -14.54
N GLY A 364 -17.36 -9.53 -15.22
CA GLY A 364 -18.11 -8.33 -15.59
C GLY A 364 -18.51 -7.46 -14.39
N VAL A 365 -17.79 -7.58 -13.28
CA VAL A 365 -18.05 -6.85 -12.03
C VAL A 365 -17.04 -5.73 -11.86
N ARG A 366 -17.51 -4.55 -11.44
CA ARG A 366 -16.66 -3.38 -11.19
C ARG A 366 -16.09 -3.40 -9.76
N ILE A 367 -14.92 -2.78 -9.59
CA ILE A 367 -14.17 -2.83 -8.34
C ILE A 367 -13.70 -1.45 -7.85
N LEU A 368 -13.80 -1.21 -6.54
CA LEU A 368 -13.17 -0.09 -5.84
C LEU A 368 -11.97 -0.56 -5.02
N ILE A 369 -10.87 0.19 -5.11
CA ILE A 369 -9.68 -0.02 -4.30
C ILE A 369 -9.53 1.09 -3.24
N ASP A 370 -9.55 0.70 -1.96
CA ASP A 370 -9.18 1.57 -0.85
C ASP A 370 -7.64 1.65 -0.74
N GLY A 371 -7.10 2.75 -1.26
CA GLY A 371 -5.68 3.07 -1.28
C GLY A 371 -5.21 3.94 -0.12
N ALA A 372 -6.01 4.11 0.95
CA ALA A 372 -5.71 5.05 2.03
C ALA A 372 -4.36 4.80 2.72
N GLN A 373 -3.87 3.55 2.73
CA GLN A 373 -2.55 3.21 3.24
C GLN A 373 -1.52 2.97 2.13
N SER A 374 -1.92 2.61 0.91
CA SER A 374 -0.95 2.32 -0.14
C SER A 374 -0.33 3.60 -0.73
N VAL A 375 -1.13 4.65 -0.90
CA VAL A 375 -0.77 5.81 -1.75
C VAL A 375 0.48 6.56 -1.26
N ALA A 376 0.78 6.50 0.04
CA ALA A 376 1.94 7.16 0.64
C ALA A 376 3.20 6.27 0.71
N HIS A 377 3.06 4.96 0.46
CA HIS A 377 4.07 3.95 0.76
C HIS A 377 4.47 3.10 -0.46
N ILE A 378 3.61 2.98 -1.47
CA ILE A 378 3.79 2.12 -2.64
C ILE A 378 3.50 2.94 -3.91
N PRO A 379 4.29 2.81 -4.99
CA PRO A 379 3.93 3.37 -6.29
C PRO A 379 2.55 2.88 -6.75
N VAL A 380 1.70 3.79 -7.20
CA VAL A 380 0.36 3.47 -7.71
C VAL A 380 0.21 4.01 -9.12
N ASN A 381 -0.23 3.17 -10.05
CA ASN A 381 -0.67 3.58 -11.37
C ASN A 381 -2.05 2.98 -11.65
N VAL A 382 -3.10 3.79 -11.51
CA VAL A 382 -4.49 3.33 -11.63
C VAL A 382 -4.86 2.86 -13.04
N THR A 383 -4.17 3.38 -14.06
CA THR A 383 -4.35 2.92 -15.45
C THR A 383 -3.72 1.55 -15.65
N ALA A 384 -2.52 1.32 -15.11
CA ALA A 384 -1.85 0.02 -15.19
C ALA A 384 -2.58 -1.07 -14.37
N LEU A 385 -3.11 -0.69 -13.20
CA LEU A 385 -3.93 -1.57 -12.36
C LEU A 385 -5.31 -1.86 -12.94
N ASP A 386 -5.74 -1.09 -13.93
CA ASP A 386 -7.08 -1.12 -14.53
C ASP A 386 -8.24 -1.02 -13.52
N THR A 387 -8.04 -0.45 -12.33
CA THR A 387 -9.11 -0.33 -11.34
C THR A 387 -10.23 0.60 -11.81
N ASP A 388 -11.49 0.33 -11.44
CA ASP A 388 -12.61 1.21 -11.80
C ASP A 388 -12.71 2.43 -10.88
N PHE A 389 -12.37 2.25 -9.60
CA PHE A 389 -12.25 3.32 -8.63
C PHE A 389 -10.99 3.13 -7.76
N PHE A 390 -10.33 4.22 -7.41
CA PHE A 390 -9.24 4.23 -6.43
C PHE A 390 -9.41 5.44 -5.51
N VAL A 391 -9.33 5.23 -4.20
CA VAL A 391 -9.65 6.27 -3.22
C VAL A 391 -8.58 6.43 -2.17
N PHE A 392 -8.32 7.66 -1.73
CA PHE A 392 -7.38 7.91 -0.65
C PHE A 392 -7.68 9.20 0.14
N SER A 393 -7.07 9.31 1.32
CA SER A 393 -7.14 10.47 2.22
C SER A 393 -5.83 11.25 2.21
N GLY A 394 -5.90 12.57 2.03
CA GLY A 394 -4.74 13.46 2.03
C GLY A 394 -3.93 13.39 3.33
N HIS A 395 -4.61 13.33 4.48
CA HIS A 395 -3.94 13.35 5.77
C HIS A 395 -3.02 12.13 6.05
N LYS A 396 -3.10 11.08 5.23
CA LYS A 396 -2.21 9.92 5.26
C LYS A 396 -1.06 9.99 4.24
N ILE A 397 -1.07 10.98 3.35
CA ILE A 397 -0.03 11.23 2.34
C ILE A 397 0.60 12.63 2.54
N PHE A 398 0.84 12.99 3.79
CA PHE A 398 1.54 14.22 4.18
C PHE A 398 0.81 15.52 3.83
N ALA A 399 -0.44 15.42 3.35
CA ALA A 399 -1.29 16.53 2.95
C ALA A 399 -2.24 16.96 4.09
N PRO A 400 -2.94 18.10 3.97
CA PRO A 400 -3.84 18.60 5.02
C PRO A 400 -4.95 17.62 5.40
N THR A 401 -5.54 17.85 6.58
CA THR A 401 -6.79 17.17 6.96
C THR A 401 -7.97 17.68 6.12
N GLY A 402 -9.02 16.89 5.98
CA GLY A 402 -10.26 17.35 5.33
C GLY A 402 -10.24 17.34 3.80
N ILE A 403 -9.21 16.72 3.19
CA ILE A 403 -9.11 16.49 1.76
C ILE A 403 -8.72 15.04 1.46
N GLY A 404 -9.20 14.53 0.34
CA GLY A 404 -8.86 13.26 -0.29
C GLY A 404 -9.37 13.26 -1.72
N ALA A 405 -9.18 12.14 -2.41
CA ALA A 405 -9.58 12.05 -3.80
C ALA A 405 -10.21 10.69 -4.14
N VAL A 406 -11.09 10.74 -5.13
CA VAL A 406 -11.62 9.61 -5.87
C VAL A 406 -11.05 9.69 -7.27
N TYR A 407 -10.27 8.68 -7.66
CA TYR A 407 -10.14 8.33 -9.05
C TYR A 407 -11.33 7.46 -9.45
N GLY A 408 -11.95 7.74 -10.60
CA GLY A 408 -12.89 6.85 -11.25
C GLY A 408 -12.74 6.87 -12.76
N LYS A 409 -12.91 5.70 -13.41
CA LYS A 409 -12.99 5.65 -14.87
C LYS A 409 -14.14 6.51 -15.40
N SER A 410 -13.97 7.06 -16.60
CA SER A 410 -14.93 8.04 -17.15
C SER A 410 -16.34 7.46 -17.31
N ASP A 411 -16.47 6.19 -17.66
CA ASP A 411 -17.75 5.49 -17.82
C ASP A 411 -18.47 5.30 -16.48
N VAL A 412 -17.76 4.92 -15.42
CA VAL A 412 -18.36 4.75 -14.08
C VAL A 412 -18.72 6.10 -13.44
N LEU A 413 -17.91 7.15 -13.66
CA LEU A 413 -18.21 8.52 -13.22
C LEU A 413 -19.40 9.10 -13.98
N GLU A 414 -19.55 8.82 -15.27
CA GLU A 414 -20.71 9.24 -16.06
C GLU A 414 -21.99 8.53 -15.59
N ALA A 415 -21.93 7.20 -15.41
CA ALA A 415 -23.07 6.39 -15.00
C ALA A 415 -23.58 6.68 -13.58
N ALA A 416 -22.71 7.08 -12.66
CA ALA A 416 -23.07 7.40 -11.29
C ALA A 416 -24.04 8.60 -11.21
N ARG A 417 -25.00 8.59 -10.30
CA ARG A 417 -25.88 9.75 -10.03
C ARG A 417 -25.14 10.80 -9.20
N PRO A 418 -25.56 12.07 -9.15
CA PRO A 418 -24.98 13.01 -8.19
C PRO A 418 -25.12 12.51 -6.74
N TYR A 419 -24.10 12.79 -5.92
CA TYR A 419 -24.08 12.37 -4.52
C TYR A 419 -24.67 13.46 -3.60
N HIS A 420 -24.01 14.61 -3.50
CA HIS A 420 -24.53 15.80 -2.85
C HIS A 420 -25.13 16.76 -3.89
N GLY A 421 -26.22 17.45 -3.53
CA GLY A 421 -26.87 18.46 -4.38
C GLY A 421 -26.59 19.88 -3.88
N GLY A 422 -26.32 20.81 -4.79
CA GLY A 422 -26.07 22.21 -4.45
C GLY A 422 -25.51 23.03 -5.62
N GLY A 423 -24.94 24.19 -5.30
CA GLY A 423 -24.17 24.97 -6.28
C GLY A 423 -22.92 24.22 -6.76
N ASN A 424 -22.25 24.73 -7.80
CA ASN A 424 -21.07 24.13 -8.45
C ASN A 424 -21.30 22.87 -9.29
N MET A 425 -22.10 21.93 -8.77
CA MET A 425 -22.37 20.66 -9.46
C MET A 425 -23.47 20.75 -10.53
N ILE A 426 -24.12 21.91 -10.66
CA ILE A 426 -25.17 22.19 -11.63
C ILE A 426 -24.67 22.96 -12.86
N LYS A 427 -25.28 22.66 -14.01
CA LYS A 427 -25.15 23.43 -15.26
C LYS A 427 -26.31 24.41 -15.43
N ASP A 428 -27.52 23.97 -15.10
CA ASP A 428 -28.77 24.74 -15.25
C ASP A 428 -29.77 24.33 -14.17
N VAL A 429 -30.46 25.31 -13.57
CA VAL A 429 -31.43 25.07 -12.49
C VAL A 429 -32.69 25.90 -12.72
N THR A 430 -33.82 25.21 -12.74
CA THR A 430 -35.18 25.76 -12.71
C THR A 430 -35.96 25.06 -11.59
N PHE A 431 -37.15 25.53 -11.23
CA PHE A 431 -37.98 24.83 -10.24
C PHE A 431 -38.47 23.46 -10.75
N GLU A 432 -38.62 23.31 -12.06
CA GLU A 432 -39.14 22.10 -12.70
C GLU A 432 -38.03 21.07 -13.02
N ARG A 433 -36.79 21.53 -13.19
CA ARG A 433 -35.68 20.69 -13.66
C ARG A 433 -34.31 21.20 -13.24
N THR A 434 -33.39 20.27 -13.04
CA THR A 434 -31.94 20.53 -12.91
C THR A 434 -31.16 19.75 -13.98
N ILE A 435 -30.17 20.41 -14.60
CA ILE A 435 -29.11 19.77 -15.39
C ILE A 435 -27.83 19.81 -14.57
N TYR A 436 -27.16 18.67 -14.44
CA TYR A 436 -25.88 18.55 -13.73
C TYR A 436 -24.68 18.83 -14.66
N ASN A 437 -23.57 19.25 -14.07
CA ASN A 437 -22.27 19.25 -14.75
C ASN A 437 -21.77 17.81 -14.96
N PRO A 438 -20.84 17.60 -15.91
CA PRO A 438 -20.08 16.35 -15.98
C PRO A 438 -19.17 16.18 -14.77
N ALA A 439 -18.58 15.00 -14.63
CA ALA A 439 -17.46 14.80 -13.71
C ALA A 439 -16.28 15.72 -14.08
N PRO A 440 -15.49 16.18 -13.10
CA PRO A 440 -15.59 15.85 -11.67
C PRO A 440 -16.61 16.73 -10.92
N ASN A 441 -16.98 17.89 -11.47
CA ASN A 441 -17.82 18.89 -10.81
C ASN A 441 -19.21 18.34 -10.41
N LYS A 442 -19.73 17.33 -11.11
CA LYS A 442 -20.97 16.61 -10.74
C LYS A 442 -21.01 16.17 -9.27
N PHE A 443 -19.85 15.92 -8.68
CA PHE A 443 -19.70 15.36 -7.34
C PHE A 443 -19.16 16.36 -6.31
N GLU A 444 -18.77 17.56 -6.73
CA GLU A 444 -18.16 18.59 -5.88
C GLU A 444 -19.18 19.71 -5.60
N ALA A 445 -20.23 19.35 -4.85
CA ALA A 445 -21.32 20.26 -4.52
C ALA A 445 -20.88 21.32 -3.49
N GLY A 446 -21.22 22.58 -3.75
CA GLY A 446 -20.87 23.72 -2.90
C GLY A 446 -19.43 24.20 -3.09
N THR A 447 -18.95 25.02 -2.16
CA THR A 447 -17.54 25.42 -2.11
C THR A 447 -16.75 24.29 -1.47
N GLY A 448 -15.81 23.70 -2.21
CA GLY A 448 -14.93 22.64 -1.71
C GLY A 448 -13.79 23.15 -0.81
N SER A 449 -12.95 22.24 -0.32
CA SER A 449 -11.76 22.61 0.45
C SER A 449 -10.59 23.01 -0.46
N ILE A 450 -10.67 24.22 -1.02
CA ILE A 450 -9.79 24.69 -2.09
C ILE A 450 -8.32 24.71 -1.64
N ALA A 451 -8.02 25.34 -0.51
CA ALA A 451 -6.66 25.43 0.01
C ALA A 451 -6.08 24.05 0.34
N ASP A 452 -6.90 23.14 0.87
CA ASP A 452 -6.45 21.80 1.23
C ASP A 452 -6.15 20.95 -0.01
N ALA A 453 -6.91 21.10 -1.11
CA ALA A 453 -6.58 20.50 -2.40
C ALA A 453 -5.23 20.99 -2.92
N VAL A 454 -4.98 22.31 -2.82
CA VAL A 454 -3.69 22.91 -3.16
C VAL A 454 -2.55 22.35 -2.29
N GLY A 455 -2.78 22.20 -0.97
CA GLY A 455 -1.83 21.57 -0.05
C GLY A 455 -1.61 20.08 -0.34
N LEU A 456 -2.63 19.36 -0.83
CA LEU A 456 -2.50 18.00 -1.33
C LEU A 456 -1.58 17.94 -2.55
N GLY A 457 -1.76 18.83 -3.53
CA GLY A 457 -0.85 18.94 -4.67
C GLY A 457 0.62 19.06 -4.24
N ALA A 458 0.92 19.97 -3.30
CA ALA A 458 2.28 20.14 -2.78
C ALA A 458 2.83 18.89 -2.06
N ALA A 459 1.98 18.11 -1.38
CA ALA A 459 2.41 16.88 -0.73
C ALA A 459 2.76 15.79 -1.75
N LEU A 460 1.98 15.70 -2.83
CA LEU A 460 2.23 14.76 -3.92
C LEU A 460 3.50 15.14 -4.71
N GLU A 461 3.71 16.43 -4.97
CA GLU A 461 4.95 16.93 -5.57
C GLU A 461 6.17 16.64 -4.68
N TYR A 462 6.03 16.80 -3.36
CA TYR A 462 7.10 16.47 -2.41
C TYR A 462 7.52 15.00 -2.54
N LEU A 463 6.56 14.07 -2.57
CA LEU A 463 6.85 12.65 -2.75
C LEU A 463 7.42 12.32 -4.13
N ASN A 464 6.86 12.90 -5.20
CA ASN A 464 7.39 12.73 -6.55
C ASN A 464 8.83 13.24 -6.67
N SER A 465 9.19 14.32 -5.99
CA SER A 465 10.56 14.85 -5.99
C SER A 465 11.59 13.91 -5.34
N ILE A 466 11.13 13.02 -4.45
CA ILE A 466 11.95 11.99 -3.80
C ILE A 466 11.94 10.71 -4.64
N GLY A 467 10.80 10.39 -5.25
CA GLY A 467 10.56 9.19 -6.04
C GLY A 467 9.89 8.10 -5.20
N MET A 468 8.69 7.67 -5.60
CA MET A 468 7.90 6.69 -4.83
C MET A 468 8.57 5.32 -4.71
N ALA A 469 9.39 4.91 -5.69
CA ALA A 469 10.17 3.68 -5.61
C ALA A 469 11.20 3.75 -4.47
N GLU A 470 11.84 4.91 -4.27
CA GLU A 470 12.82 5.12 -3.20
C GLU A 470 12.15 5.21 -1.83
N VAL A 471 10.98 5.86 -1.75
CA VAL A 471 10.13 5.87 -0.55
C VAL A 471 9.79 4.43 -0.15
N ASN A 472 9.30 3.64 -1.10
CA ASN A 472 8.92 2.25 -0.88
C ASN A 472 10.10 1.39 -0.41
N ARG A 473 11.25 1.50 -1.09
CA ARG A 473 12.48 0.75 -0.73
C ARG A 473 12.92 1.07 0.71
N HIS A 474 13.03 2.35 1.05
CA HIS A 474 13.44 2.78 2.40
C HIS A 474 12.47 2.27 3.48
N GLU A 475 11.17 2.42 3.28
CA GLU A 475 10.17 1.92 4.23
C GLU A 475 10.17 0.39 4.34
N HIS A 476 10.43 -0.32 3.25
CA HIS A 476 10.58 -1.77 3.25
C HIS A 476 11.81 -2.23 4.06
N GLU A 477 12.96 -1.58 3.89
CA GLU A 477 14.16 -1.85 4.68
C GLU A 477 13.92 -1.65 6.20
N LEU A 478 13.21 -0.56 6.55
CA LEU A 478 12.80 -0.30 7.93
C LEU A 478 11.84 -1.38 8.45
N LEU A 479 10.85 -1.79 7.66
CA LEU A 479 9.88 -2.81 8.03
C LEU A 479 10.57 -4.15 8.30
N VAL A 480 11.45 -4.60 7.40
CA VAL A 480 12.21 -5.85 7.53
C VAL A 480 13.08 -5.83 8.79
N TYR A 481 13.78 -4.72 9.03
CA TYR A 481 14.58 -4.55 10.25
C TYR A 481 13.71 -4.61 11.51
N ALA A 482 12.61 -3.86 11.54
CA ALA A 482 11.70 -3.83 12.69
C ALA A 482 11.10 -5.21 12.98
N MET A 483 10.62 -5.92 11.97
CA MET A 483 10.08 -7.28 12.15
C MET A 483 11.13 -8.21 12.75
N LYS A 484 12.37 -8.18 12.24
CA LYS A 484 13.49 -8.98 12.76
C LYS A 484 13.82 -8.65 14.21
N GLU A 485 13.89 -7.38 14.58
CA GLU A 485 14.25 -6.98 15.94
C GLU A 485 13.11 -7.20 16.95
N MET A 486 11.86 -6.97 16.54
CA MET A 486 10.68 -7.20 17.39
C MET A 486 10.46 -8.69 17.68
N GLN A 487 10.70 -9.59 16.72
CA GLN A 487 10.62 -11.04 16.92
C GLN A 487 11.60 -11.59 17.97
N LYS A 488 12.65 -10.84 18.32
CA LYS A 488 13.60 -11.22 19.37
C LYS A 488 13.08 -10.91 20.78
N ILE A 489 11.98 -10.18 20.91
CA ILE A 489 11.39 -9.84 22.21
C ILE A 489 10.56 -11.03 22.70
N ASN A 490 10.91 -11.54 23.88
CA ASN A 490 10.17 -12.65 24.49
C ASN A 490 8.71 -12.24 24.76
N GLY A 491 7.77 -13.14 24.46
CA GLY A 491 6.32 -12.89 24.65
C GLY A 491 5.68 -11.91 23.68
N LEU A 492 6.43 -11.36 22.70
CA LEU A 492 5.86 -10.50 21.66
C LEU A 492 5.32 -11.34 20.51
N HIS A 493 4.06 -11.09 20.14
CA HIS A 493 3.42 -11.75 18.99
C HIS A 493 3.05 -10.71 17.94
N LEU A 494 3.68 -10.78 16.77
CA LEU A 494 3.31 -9.96 15.61
C LEU A 494 1.98 -10.46 15.04
N ILE A 495 1.08 -9.52 14.73
CA ILE A 495 -0.24 -9.78 14.15
C ILE A 495 -0.24 -9.28 12.70
N GLY A 496 -0.45 -10.20 11.77
CA GLY A 496 -0.24 -9.97 10.35
C GLY A 496 1.22 -10.16 9.97
N THR A 497 1.55 -11.30 9.40
CA THR A 497 2.90 -11.69 8.94
C THR A 497 2.88 -12.16 7.49
N ALA A 498 1.95 -11.63 6.70
CA ALA A 498 1.90 -11.83 5.26
C ALA A 498 3.24 -11.50 4.62
N THR A 499 3.61 -12.25 3.56
CA THR A 499 4.89 -12.11 2.88
C THR A 499 5.06 -10.72 2.27
N ASN A 500 4.01 -10.20 1.62
CA ASN A 500 4.00 -8.84 1.10
C ASN A 500 3.30 -7.90 2.08
N LYS A 501 4.07 -6.96 2.65
CA LYS A 501 3.62 -6.10 3.75
C LYS A 501 4.24 -4.71 3.64
N ALA A 502 3.49 -3.69 4.04
CA ALA A 502 3.94 -2.31 4.11
C ALA A 502 3.70 -1.72 5.50
N SER A 503 4.72 -1.01 6.01
CA SER A 503 4.68 0.10 6.97
C SER A 503 3.86 -0.06 8.27
N VAL A 504 3.43 -1.27 8.65
CA VAL A 504 2.59 -1.53 9.85
C VAL A 504 3.16 -2.70 10.65
N LEU A 505 3.25 -2.57 11.97
CA LEU A 505 3.87 -3.56 12.87
C LEU A 505 2.94 -3.92 14.04
N SER A 506 1.67 -4.27 13.76
CA SER A 506 0.74 -4.66 14.83
C SER A 506 1.28 -5.80 15.68
N PHE A 507 1.16 -5.68 17.00
CA PHE A 507 1.59 -6.72 17.94
C PHE A 507 0.76 -6.74 19.21
N VAL A 508 0.89 -7.83 19.95
CA VAL A 508 0.47 -7.98 21.35
C VAL A 508 1.66 -8.51 22.18
N LEU A 509 1.61 -8.30 23.49
CA LEU A 509 2.65 -8.74 24.43
C LEU A 509 2.02 -9.60 25.54
N ASP A 510 2.58 -10.79 25.78
CA ASP A 510 2.05 -11.75 26.75
C ASP A 510 1.91 -11.13 28.14
N GLY A 511 0.70 -11.21 28.70
CA GLY A 511 0.41 -10.74 30.07
C GLY A 511 0.44 -9.23 30.25
N VAL A 512 0.59 -8.43 29.19
CA VAL A 512 0.62 -6.96 29.26
C VAL A 512 -0.52 -6.36 28.46
N ASP A 513 -1.29 -5.48 29.09
CA ASP A 513 -2.38 -4.78 28.42
C ASP A 513 -1.87 -3.80 27.35
N ASN A 514 -2.56 -3.74 26.20
CA ASN A 514 -2.17 -2.89 25.08
C ASN A 514 -2.09 -1.41 25.48
N GLU A 515 -2.99 -0.91 26.33
CA GLU A 515 -2.98 0.47 26.79
C GLU A 515 -1.74 0.76 27.64
N ALA A 516 -1.34 -0.19 28.50
CA ALA A 516 -0.13 -0.08 29.30
C ALA A 516 1.14 0.01 28.43
N VAL A 517 1.20 -0.76 27.34
CA VAL A 517 2.28 -0.65 26.34
C VAL A 517 2.29 0.75 25.71
N GLY A 518 1.14 1.25 25.28
CA GLY A 518 1.00 2.58 24.68
C GLY A 518 1.41 3.71 25.63
N GLN A 519 0.97 3.65 26.90
CA GLN A 519 1.34 4.61 27.94
C GLN A 519 2.86 4.61 28.17
N ARG A 520 3.46 3.41 28.29
CA ARG A 520 4.90 3.27 28.49
C ARG A 520 5.72 3.84 27.35
N LEU A 521 5.32 3.57 26.10
CA LEU A 521 6.00 4.11 24.92
C LEU A 521 5.87 5.63 24.85
N ASN A 522 4.69 6.18 25.18
CA ASN A 522 4.48 7.62 25.24
C ASN A 522 5.38 8.33 26.27
N GLU A 523 5.61 7.72 27.45
CA GLU A 523 6.56 8.24 28.44
C GLU A 523 7.98 8.39 27.87
N LEU A 524 8.37 7.51 26.95
CA LEU A 524 9.66 7.49 26.26
C LEU A 524 9.70 8.38 24.99
N GLY A 525 8.62 9.14 24.74
CA GLY A 525 8.46 9.99 23.56
C GLY A 525 8.11 9.24 22.28
N ILE A 526 7.66 7.98 22.37
CA ILE A 526 7.34 7.11 21.23
C ILE A 526 5.82 7.05 21.05
N ALA A 527 5.33 7.65 19.97
CA ALA A 527 3.91 7.70 19.66
C ALA A 527 3.49 6.47 18.84
N VAL A 528 2.64 5.62 19.42
CA VAL A 528 1.98 4.49 18.76
C VAL A 528 0.48 4.54 19.04
N ARG A 529 -0.31 3.74 18.33
CA ARG A 529 -1.74 3.58 18.60
C ARG A 529 -2.07 2.24 19.22
N THR A 530 -3.05 2.24 20.13
CA THR A 530 -3.59 1.03 20.74
C THR A 530 -5.09 0.95 20.44
N GLY A 531 -5.62 -0.28 20.37
CA GLY A 531 -7.05 -0.53 20.17
C GLY A 531 -7.35 -1.26 18.87
N HIS A 532 -8.56 -1.08 18.34
CA HIS A 532 -9.08 -1.89 17.23
C HIS A 532 -8.75 -1.33 15.83
N HIS A 533 -8.11 -0.16 15.74
CA HIS A 533 -7.67 0.48 14.48
C HIS A 533 -8.76 0.62 13.42
N CYS A 534 -10.03 0.72 13.82
CA CYS A 534 -11.17 0.67 12.91
C CYS A 534 -11.18 -0.56 11.97
N ALA A 535 -10.72 -1.71 12.48
CA ALA A 535 -10.59 -2.96 11.72
C ALA A 535 -10.98 -4.17 12.61
N GLN A 536 -12.08 -4.05 13.36
CA GLN A 536 -12.51 -5.08 14.31
C GLN A 536 -12.69 -6.48 13.70
N PRO A 537 -13.28 -6.66 12.50
CA PRO A 537 -13.49 -7.99 11.95
C PRO A 537 -12.19 -8.79 11.78
N ILE A 538 -11.14 -8.17 11.23
CA ILE A 538 -9.86 -8.83 11.07
C ILE A 538 -9.19 -9.13 12.41
N LEU A 539 -9.24 -8.20 13.38
CA LEU A 539 -8.65 -8.48 14.71
C LEU A 539 -9.37 -9.64 15.40
N ARG A 540 -10.71 -9.70 15.32
CA ARG A 540 -11.52 -10.80 15.85
C ARG A 540 -11.24 -12.12 15.14
N HIS A 541 -10.94 -12.09 13.84
CA HIS A 541 -10.48 -13.27 13.12
C HIS A 541 -9.18 -13.85 13.71
N PHE A 542 -8.31 -12.98 14.22
CA PHE A 542 -7.10 -13.36 14.97
C PHE A 542 -7.34 -13.60 16.48
N GLY A 543 -8.60 -13.57 16.94
CA GLY A 543 -8.96 -13.76 18.35
C GLY A 543 -8.66 -12.56 19.25
N LEU A 544 -8.55 -11.36 18.69
CA LEU A 544 -8.16 -10.13 19.38
C LEU A 544 -9.23 -9.03 19.26
N GLU A 545 -9.40 -8.22 20.30
CA GLU A 545 -10.21 -6.99 20.23
C GLU A 545 -9.36 -5.74 19.94
N GLY A 546 -8.03 -5.82 20.10
CA GLY A 546 -7.12 -4.72 19.85
C GLY A 546 -5.66 -5.15 19.84
N THR A 547 -4.81 -4.30 19.26
CA THR A 547 -3.35 -4.46 19.22
C THR A 547 -2.66 -3.14 19.53
N VAL A 548 -1.36 -3.19 19.79
CA VAL A 548 -0.47 -2.02 19.67
C VAL A 548 0.01 -1.95 18.22
N ARG A 549 -0.01 -0.76 17.62
CA ARG A 549 0.30 -0.58 16.19
C ARG A 549 1.26 0.60 15.97
N PRO A 550 2.58 0.34 15.98
CA PRO A 550 3.56 1.17 15.32
C PRO A 550 3.36 1.09 13.80
N THR A 551 3.50 2.24 13.14
CA THR A 551 3.41 2.39 11.69
C THR A 551 4.50 3.32 11.22
N LEU A 552 5.21 2.92 10.17
CA LEU A 552 6.37 3.61 9.63
C LEU A 552 5.96 4.59 8.53
N ALA A 553 6.85 5.55 8.25
CA ALA A 553 6.78 6.45 7.11
C ALA A 553 8.19 6.85 6.67
N LEU A 554 8.28 7.47 5.50
CA LEU A 554 9.49 8.03 4.87
C LEU A 554 10.52 8.67 5.83
N TYR A 555 10.08 9.44 6.83
CA TYR A 555 10.98 10.16 7.75
C TYR A 555 11.47 9.33 8.95
N ASN A 556 11.01 8.10 9.11
CA ASN A 556 11.47 7.22 10.17
C ASN A 556 12.86 6.64 9.88
N SER A 557 13.53 6.17 10.92
CA SER A 557 14.91 5.66 10.88
C SER A 557 15.07 4.32 11.61
N PHE A 558 16.19 3.63 11.39
CA PHE A 558 16.58 2.46 12.19
C PHE A 558 16.67 2.80 13.69
N GLY A 559 17.14 4.01 14.03
CA GLY A 559 17.21 4.47 15.42
C GLY A 559 15.82 4.66 16.06
N ASP A 560 14.81 5.05 15.28
CA ASP A 560 13.42 5.12 15.75
C ASP A 560 12.91 3.71 16.14
N ILE A 561 13.26 2.70 15.33
CA ILE A 561 12.93 1.29 15.58
C ILE A 561 13.69 0.75 16.80
N ASP A 562 14.97 1.06 16.93
CA ASP A 562 15.76 0.64 18.09
C ASP A 562 15.16 1.18 19.39
N ARG A 563 14.74 2.44 19.40
CA ARG A 563 14.05 3.06 20.54
C ARG A 563 12.71 2.37 20.83
N LEU A 564 11.93 2.03 19.79
CA LEU A 564 10.70 1.24 19.95
C LEU A 564 10.99 -0.11 20.61
N VAL A 565 11.94 -0.89 20.08
CA VAL A 565 12.30 -2.22 20.58
C VAL A 565 12.80 -2.15 22.02
N GLN A 566 13.66 -1.18 22.34
CA GLN A 566 14.13 -0.95 23.70
C GLN A 566 12.98 -0.58 24.64
N GLY A 567 12.07 0.29 24.21
CA GLY A 567 10.89 0.67 24.98
C GLY A 567 10.01 -0.53 25.31
N ILE A 568 9.72 -1.40 24.33
CA ILE A 568 8.92 -2.61 24.54
C ILE A 568 9.63 -3.58 25.49
N ARG A 569 10.96 -3.77 25.37
CA ARG A 569 11.75 -4.62 26.28
C ARG A 569 11.67 -4.22 27.75
N THR A 570 11.26 -2.98 28.06
CA THR A 570 11.04 -2.59 29.46
C THR A 570 9.79 -3.24 30.09
N LEU A 571 8.96 -3.91 29.29
CA LEU A 571 7.72 -4.58 29.70
C LEU A 571 7.75 -6.10 29.53
N ALA A 572 8.77 -6.64 28.83
CA ALA A 572 8.83 -8.02 28.35
C ALA A 572 9.76 -8.93 29.17
#